data_AF-A0A847NQK5-F1
#
_entry.id   AF-A0A847NQK5-F1
#
_cell.length_a   1.000
_cell.length_b   1.000
_cell.length_c   1.000
_cell.angle_alpha   90.00
_cell.angle_beta   90.00
_cell.angle_gamma   90.00
#
_symmetry.space_group_name_H-M   'P 1'
#
loop_
_entity.id
_entity.type
_entity.pdbx_description
1 polymer ?
#
loop_
_entity_poly.entity_id
_entity_poly.type
_entity_poly.pdbx_seq_one_letter_code
_entity_poly.pdbx_strand_id
1 'polypeptide(L)' 'NSEDTLLIYGEYESFGELNNGIEKMGLEILSGSLKYIANNAQEFSDEELEEIEVLLDKLEDDDDVQAVYTNIA' A
#
# COMPACT_ATOMS: atom_id res chain seq x y z
N ASN A 1 16.39 11.17 10.09
CA ASN A 1 17.11 11.38 8.82
C ASN A 1 16.48 10.52 7.72
N SER A 2 15.37 10.98 7.14
CA SER A 2 14.84 10.52 5.84
C SER A 2 14.05 11.66 5.20
N GLU A 3 14.60 12.88 5.26
CA GLU A 3 13.92 14.13 4.95
C GLU A 3 13.83 14.47 3.43
N ASP A 4 14.14 13.53 2.52
CA ASP A 4 14.11 13.76 1.06
C ASP A 4 13.40 12.64 0.26
N THR A 5 12.45 11.92 0.85
CA THR A 5 11.65 10.92 0.09
C THR A 5 10.32 11.52 -0.35
N LEU A 6 10.08 11.55 -1.66
CA LEU A 6 8.78 11.90 -2.24
C LEU A 6 7.94 10.65 -2.45
N LEU A 7 6.70 10.68 -1.94
CA LEU A 7 5.73 9.63 -2.18
C LEU A 7 4.73 10.12 -3.24
N ILE A 8 4.71 9.45 -4.39
CA ILE A 8 3.87 9.82 -5.53
C ILE A 8 2.80 8.74 -5.70
N TYR A 9 1.54 9.16 -5.72
CA TYR A 9 0.40 8.32 -6.00
C TYR A 9 -0.24 8.74 -7.32
N GLY A 10 -0.70 7.76 -8.09
CA GLY A 10 -1.54 8.01 -9.26
C GLY A 10 -2.28 6.76 -9.67
N GLU A 11 -3.05 6.88 -10.74
CA GLU A 11 -3.89 5.78 -11.22
C GLU A 11 -3.05 4.60 -11.71
N TYR A 12 -3.63 3.40 -11.63
CA TYR A 12 -2.98 2.15 -12.06
C TYR A 12 -2.45 2.25 -13.49
N GLU A 13 -3.24 2.81 -14.40
CA GLU A 13 -2.89 2.96 -15.81
C GLU A 13 -1.73 3.94 -16.04
N SER A 14 -1.54 4.89 -15.11
CA SER A 14 -0.52 5.92 -15.17
C SER A 14 0.83 5.47 -14.62
N PHE A 15 0.98 4.23 -14.11
CA PHE A 15 2.23 3.78 -13.49
C PHE A 15 3.45 3.94 -14.41
N GLY A 16 3.32 3.56 -15.68
CA GLY A 16 4.38 3.72 -16.68
C GLY A 16 4.69 5.17 -17.02
N GLU A 17 3.67 6.04 -17.07
CA GLU A 17 3.84 7.46 -17.34
C GLU A 17 4.51 8.18 -16.16
N LEU A 18 4.11 7.86 -14.94
CA LEU A 18 4.71 8.37 -13.70
C LEU A 18 6.17 7.99 -13.61
N ASN A 19 6.51 6.72 -13.86
CA ASN A 19 7.88 6.24 -13.85
C ASN A 19 8.76 7.05 -14.82
N ASN A 20 8.33 7.14 -16.09
CA ASN A 20 9.03 7.93 -17.11
C ASN A 20 9.10 9.44 -16.76
N GLY A 21 8.08 9.99 -16.11
CA GLY A 21 8.04 11.39 -15.67
C GLY A 21 9.07 11.68 -14.58
N ILE A 22 9.16 10.81 -13.57
CA ILE A 22 10.09 10.92 -12.45
C ILE A 22 11.54 10.84 -12.96
N GLU A 23 11.84 9.88 -13.84
CA GLU A 23 13.17 9.77 -14.47
C GLU A 23 13.55 11.03 -15.27
N LYS A 24 12.61 11.60 -16.04
CA LYS A 24 12.85 12.84 -16.81
C LYS A 24 13.11 14.06 -15.92
N MET A 25 12.59 14.06 -14.70
CA MET A 25 12.84 15.10 -13.70
C MET A 25 14.20 14.93 -13.00
N GLY A 26 14.95 13.87 -13.32
CA GLY A 26 16.25 13.57 -12.71
C GLY A 26 16.14 13.03 -11.30
N LEU A 27 14.97 12.51 -10.91
CA LEU A 27 14.73 11.89 -9.62
C LEU A 27 14.96 10.37 -9.71
N GLU A 28 15.52 9.79 -8.65
CA GLU A 28 15.73 8.35 -8.55
C GLU A 28 14.51 7.67 -7.91
N ILE A 29 13.97 6.64 -8.56
CA ILE A 29 12.88 5.85 -8.01
C ILE A 29 13.45 4.82 -7.06
N LEU A 30 13.22 5.04 -5.76
CA LEU A 30 13.65 4.10 -4.72
C LEU A 30 12.78 2.83 -4.69
N SER A 31 11.48 2.95 -4.98
CA SER A 31 10.54 1.83 -5.03
C SER A 31 9.26 2.24 -5.76
N GLY A 32 8.69 1.32 -6.55
CA GLY A 32 7.41 1.49 -7.23
C GLY A 32 6.60 0.21 -7.11
N SER A 33 5.44 0.28 -6.46
CA SER A 33 4.52 -0.84 -6.32
C SER A 33 3.09 -0.37 -6.54
N LEU A 34 2.26 -1.27 -7.07
CA LEU A 34 0.83 -1.04 -7.22
C LEU A 34 0.18 -1.45 -5.89
N LYS A 35 -0.52 -0.52 -5.25
CA LYS A 35 -1.21 -0.74 -3.99
C LYS A 35 -2.69 -0.40 -4.15
N TYR A 36 -3.54 -1.19 -3.48
CA TYR A 36 -4.94 -0.82 -3.31
C TYR A 36 -5.02 0.18 -2.15
N ILE A 37 -5.62 1.34 -2.42
CA ILE A 37 -5.89 2.36 -1.41
C ILE A 37 -7.39 2.31 -1.13
N ALA A 38 -7.76 2.10 0.13
CA ALA A 38 -9.16 2.08 0.51
C ALA A 38 -9.79 3.48 0.34
N ASN A 39 -10.90 3.56 -0.40
CA ASN A 39 -11.63 4.82 -0.61
C ASN A 39 -12.26 5.37 0.69
N ASN A 40 -12.46 4.50 1.69
CA ASN A 40 -12.96 4.85 3.01
C ASN A 40 -12.16 4.07 4.05
N ALA A 41 -11.05 4.65 4.48
CA ALA A 41 -10.24 4.11 5.54
C ALA A 41 -10.96 4.30 6.89
N GLN A 42 -11.01 3.24 7.69
CA GLN A 42 -11.70 3.22 8.96
C GLN A 42 -10.70 2.95 10.08
N GLU A 43 -10.81 3.75 11.15
CA GLU A 43 -10.10 3.51 12.40
C GLU A 43 -10.87 2.50 13.24
N PHE A 44 -10.13 1.60 13.89
CA PHE A 44 -10.65 0.59 14.80
C PHE A 44 -9.99 0.77 16.17
N SER A 45 -10.67 0.36 17.23
CA SER A 45 -10.08 0.36 18.57
C SER A 45 -9.00 -0.71 18.71
N ASP A 46 -8.10 -0.57 19.69
CA ASP A 46 -7.02 -1.54 19.94
C ASP A 46 -7.54 -2.97 20.15
N GLU A 47 -8.69 -3.12 20.82
CA GLU A 47 -9.33 -4.42 21.04
C GLU A 47 -9.85 -5.03 19.72
N GLU A 48 -10.44 -4.21 18.85
CA GLU A 48 -10.90 -4.65 17.53
C GLU A 48 -9.73 -4.98 16.60
N LEU A 49 -8.64 -4.22 16.68
CA LEU A 49 -7.42 -4.48 15.92
C LEU A 49 -6.79 -5.82 16.32
N GLU A 50 -6.74 -6.15 17.61
CA GLU A 50 -6.23 -7.44 18.08
C GLU A 50 -7.06 -8.62 17.52
N GLU A 51 -8.39 -8.50 17.52
CA GLU A 51 -9.26 -9.53 16.92
C GLU A 51 -9.06 -9.64 15.40
N ILE A 52 -8.89 -8.50 14.72
CA ILE A 52 -8.64 -8.45 13.28
C ILE A 52 -7.28 -9.05 12.95
N GLU A 53 -6.22 -8.76 13.70
CA GLU A 53 -4.88 -9.33 13.49
C GLU A 53 -4.93 -10.87 13.50
N VAL A 54 -5.60 -11.46 14.50
CA VAL A 54 -5.78 -12.92 14.57
C VAL A 54 -6.56 -13.47 13.38
N LEU A 55 -7.47 -12.70 12.80
CA LEU A 55 -8.19 -13.10 11.58
C LEU A 55 -7.29 -12.99 10.35
N LEU A 56 -6.51 -11.92 10.22
CA LEU A 56 -5.58 -11.72 9.11
C LEU A 56 -4.53 -12.81 9.07
N ASP A 57 -3.92 -13.15 10.20
CA ASP A 57 -2.92 -14.21 10.30
C ASP A 57 -3.45 -15.55 9.75
N LYS A 58 -4.69 -15.91 10.11
CA LYS A 58 -5.32 -17.15 9.62
C LYS A 58 -5.62 -17.15 8.14
N LEU A 59 -5.88 -15.98 7.55
CA LEU A 59 -6.10 -15.84 6.12
C LEU A 59 -4.77 -15.90 5.37
N GLU A 60 -3.71 -15.32 5.93
CA GLU A 60 -2.37 -15.35 5.33
C GLU A 60 -1.70 -16.73 5.43
N ASP A 61 -2.05 -17.52 6.44
CA ASP A 61 -1.59 -18.91 6.60
C ASP A 61 -2.23 -19.91 5.61
N ASP A 62 -3.23 -19.49 4.83
CA ASP A 62 -3.87 -20.33 3.82
C ASP A 62 -3.08 -20.28 2.50
N ASP A 63 -2.54 -21.43 2.08
CA ASP A 63 -1.74 -21.57 0.85
C ASP A 63 -2.49 -21.13 -0.43
N ASP A 64 -3.83 -21.11 -0.41
CA ASP A 64 -4.66 -20.65 -1.53
C ASP A 64 -4.87 -19.12 -1.53
N VAL A 65 -4.53 -18.43 -0.43
CA VAL A 65 -4.63 -16.96 -0.31
C VAL A 65 -3.37 -16.30 -0.87
N GLN A 66 -3.55 -15.38 -1.81
CA GLN A 66 -2.43 -14.69 -2.48
C GLN A 66 -2.15 -13.30 -1.91
N ALA A 67 -3.17 -12.62 -1.37
CA ALA A 67 -3.05 -11.33 -0.73
C ALA A 67 -4.33 -11.00 0.07
N VAL A 68 -4.16 -10.33 1.21
CA VAL A 68 -5.26 -9.77 2.02
C VAL A 68 -5.20 -8.25 1.96
N TYR A 69 -6.35 -7.61 1.72
CA TYR A 69 -6.46 -6.15 1.68
C TYR A 69 -7.55 -5.70 2.64
N THR A 70 -7.23 -4.73 3.50
CA THR A 70 -8.16 -4.15 4.47
C THR A 70 -8.32 -2.65 4.23
N ASN A 71 -9.40 -2.08 4.77
CA ASN A 71 -9.62 -0.64 4.81
C ASN A 71 -9.24 -0.03 6.16
N ILE A 72 -8.37 -0.69 6.92
CA ILE A 72 -7.90 -0.23 8.23
C ILE A 72 -6.90 0.90 8.00
N ALA A 73 -7.03 1.99 8.75
CA ALA A 73 -6.23 3.22 8.63
C ALA A 73 -4.93 3.17 9.44
#